data_AF-A0A6B0V8Y9-F1
#
_entry.id   AF-A0A6B0V8Y9-F1
#
_cell.length_a   1.000
_cell.length_b   1.000
_cell.length_c   1.000
_cell.angle_alpha   90.00
_cell.angle_beta   90.00
_cell.angle_gamma   90.00
#
_symmetry.space_group_name_H-M   'P 1'
#
loop_
_entity.id
_entity.type
_entity.pdbx_description
1 polymer ?
#
loop_
_entity_poly.entity_id
_entity_poly.type
_entity_poly.pdbx_seq_one_letter_code
_entity_poly.pdbx_strand_id
1 'polypeptide(L)'
;MKVDSRMLILASTIFAGVCGSDNASSDEFSEDSYWTRVCEMARRHHMGITIVADTAFRNAQAATGYDQHLYLQTFVDTFNLYFAELRCSNVKLVLIGVVNSTAGDESIFEIFKNTTRSSGKTLDAHLTLGLFREWANNQSFFNNSDVAYLLTGHQVFDFLLAYRLVMKAASYAYGVCSRRRVALGSDDGRTFSGVAAAVQQIANLLGVEWDDKRNEQGCTPKDGHVMSRNGERTQYPTFSKCSKESWDDRTLMSIGGSPCYKLNMSSPTSERRTPYTFFNCTEPCKNITGESESIVLNVPSEVRVDSETLDICKIDCCPAYNNQFHGIEKGAPDGMPCGPLQVCLQQVCVNVPEQRSEVSTVPTGGDK
;
A
#
# COMPACT_ATOMS: atom_id res chain seq x y z
N MET A 1 -34.78 49.17 4.33
CA MET A 1 -36.06 48.98 3.59
C MET A 1 -35.74 49.23 2.12
N LYS A 2 -35.96 48.36 1.13
CA LYS A 2 -36.66 47.07 0.96
C LYS A 2 -36.02 46.47 -0.32
N VAL A 3 -35.29 45.36 -0.20
CA VAL A 3 -35.56 44.03 -0.81
C VAL A 3 -35.96 44.06 -2.29
N ASP A 4 -35.19 43.40 -3.14
CA ASP A 4 -35.77 42.54 -4.19
C ASP A 4 -34.92 41.28 -4.41
N SER A 5 -35.58 40.14 -4.20
CA SER A 5 -35.08 38.77 -4.34
C SER A 5 -35.32 38.27 -5.76
N ARG A 6 -34.38 37.54 -6.36
CA ARG A 6 -34.71 36.57 -7.42
C ARG A 6 -33.95 35.26 -7.24
N MET A 7 -34.71 34.27 -6.77
CA MET A 7 -34.50 32.83 -6.88
C MET A 7 -34.44 32.42 -8.36
N LEU A 8 -33.56 31.47 -8.69
CA LEU A 8 -33.73 30.59 -9.86
C LEU A 8 -33.50 29.15 -9.40
N ILE A 9 -34.59 28.38 -9.45
CA ILE A 9 -34.71 26.97 -9.12
C ILE A 9 -34.93 26.20 -10.45
N LEU A 10 -34.17 25.10 -10.59
CA LEU A 10 -34.39 23.83 -11.33
C LEU A 10 -34.96 23.81 -12.76
N ALA A 11 -34.36 22.96 -13.60
CA ALA A 11 -35.09 21.84 -14.22
C ALA A 11 -34.13 20.76 -14.75
N SER A 12 -34.35 19.52 -14.31
CA SER A 12 -33.79 18.28 -14.85
C SER A 12 -34.76 17.64 -15.86
N THR A 13 -34.28 16.61 -16.59
CA THR A 13 -35.00 15.52 -17.32
C THR A 13 -35.56 15.84 -18.73
N ILE A 14 -35.63 14.98 -19.76
CA ILE A 14 -35.27 13.56 -20.05
C ILE A 14 -35.40 13.34 -21.60
N PHE A 15 -34.59 12.42 -22.15
CA PHE A 15 -34.67 11.56 -23.37
C PHE A 15 -35.55 11.87 -24.61
N ALA A 16 -34.97 11.57 -25.79
CA ALA A 16 -35.66 10.90 -26.92
C ALA A 16 -34.67 10.08 -27.79
N GLY A 17 -34.93 8.78 -27.97
CA GLY A 17 -34.44 7.96 -29.10
C GLY A 17 -35.22 8.30 -30.39
N VAL A 18 -34.83 7.91 -31.60
CA VAL A 18 -34.85 6.53 -32.15
C VAL A 18 -34.22 6.49 -33.56
N CYS A 19 -33.43 5.43 -33.79
CA CYS A 19 -33.04 4.63 -34.98
C CYS A 19 -32.66 5.18 -36.37
N GLY A 20 -31.51 4.68 -36.84
CA GLY A 20 -31.24 4.25 -38.23
C GLY A 20 -30.27 3.05 -38.22
N SER A 21 -30.75 1.90 -38.71
CA SER A 21 -30.05 0.61 -38.92
C SER A 21 -29.06 0.69 -40.11
N ASP A 22 -27.96 -0.03 -40.26
CA ASP A 22 -27.63 -1.44 -40.04
C ASP A 22 -26.11 -1.65 -39.83
N ASN A 23 -25.76 -2.76 -39.18
CA ASN A 23 -24.41 -3.34 -39.05
C ASN A 23 -23.34 -2.54 -38.29
N ALA A 24 -23.50 -2.47 -36.97
CA ALA A 24 -22.35 -2.47 -36.06
C ALA A 24 -22.51 -3.64 -35.11
N SER A 25 -21.47 -4.47 -35.01
CA SER A 25 -21.39 -5.56 -34.05
C SER A 25 -21.84 -5.05 -32.68
N SER A 26 -22.90 -5.64 -32.15
CA SER A 26 -23.18 -5.55 -30.73
C SER A 26 -22.11 -6.37 -30.01
N ASP A 27 -20.90 -5.81 -29.91
CA ASP A 27 -19.95 -6.26 -28.92
C ASP A 27 -20.60 -5.93 -27.58
N GLU A 28 -21.16 -6.97 -26.97
CA GLU A 28 -21.58 -6.99 -25.59
C GLU A 28 -20.37 -6.54 -24.76
N PHE A 29 -20.32 -5.26 -24.39
CA PHE A 29 -19.25 -4.70 -23.57
C PHE A 29 -19.35 -5.34 -22.18
N SER A 30 -18.74 -6.52 -22.00
CA SER A 30 -18.53 -7.11 -20.69
C SER A 30 -17.77 -6.11 -19.81
N GLU A 31 -18.09 -6.07 -18.52
CA GLU A 31 -17.41 -5.21 -17.53
C GLU A 31 -15.87 -5.36 -17.64
N ASP A 32 -15.40 -6.57 -17.94
CA ASP A 32 -13.99 -6.90 -18.17
C ASP A 32 -13.38 -6.16 -19.38
N SER A 33 -14.12 -6.03 -20.49
CA SER A 33 -13.63 -5.34 -21.68
C SER A 33 -13.54 -3.83 -21.48
N TYR A 34 -14.47 -3.26 -20.70
CA TYR A 34 -14.43 -1.84 -20.28
C TYR A 34 -13.20 -1.55 -19.42
N TRP A 35 -13.01 -2.32 -18.34
CA TRP A 35 -11.89 -2.08 -17.42
C TRP A 35 -10.52 -2.39 -18.03
N THR A 36 -10.44 -3.32 -18.97
CA THR A 36 -9.21 -3.55 -19.75
C THR A 36 -8.78 -2.25 -20.44
N ARG A 37 -9.70 -1.59 -21.14
CA ARG A 37 -9.45 -0.32 -21.84
C ARG A 37 -9.11 0.81 -20.87
N VAL A 38 -9.80 0.89 -19.74
CA VAL A 38 -9.49 1.87 -18.68
C VAL A 38 -8.06 1.69 -18.18
N CYS A 39 -7.65 0.46 -17.85
CA CYS A 39 -6.31 0.20 -17.35
C CYS A 39 -5.22 0.48 -18.40
N GLU A 40 -5.48 0.25 -19.68
CA GLU A 40 -4.57 0.64 -20.78
C GLU A 40 -4.40 2.16 -20.87
N MET A 41 -5.51 2.91 -20.73
CA MET A 41 -5.49 4.38 -20.74
C MET A 41 -4.83 4.97 -19.50
N ALA A 42 -4.99 4.34 -18.34
CA ALA A 42 -4.40 4.78 -17.08
C ALA A 42 -2.85 4.76 -17.12
N ARG A 43 -2.24 4.00 -18.04
CA ARG A 43 -0.78 3.75 -18.23
C ARG A 43 -0.05 3.30 -16.95
N ARG A 44 0.99 2.48 -17.12
CA ARG A 44 1.80 2.03 -15.97
C ARG A 44 2.63 3.20 -15.45
N HIS A 45 2.45 3.53 -14.17
CA HIS A 45 3.23 4.58 -13.54
C HIS A 45 3.99 3.96 -12.37
N HIS A 46 5.30 3.84 -12.55
CA HIS A 46 6.20 3.66 -11.43
C HIS A 46 6.23 4.97 -10.65
N MET A 47 6.13 4.90 -9.33
CA MET A 47 6.25 6.06 -8.46
C MET A 47 7.54 5.96 -7.67
N GLY A 48 8.38 6.98 -7.74
CA GLY A 48 9.59 7.06 -6.94
C GLY A 48 9.27 7.45 -5.50
N ILE A 49 9.56 6.58 -4.54
CA ILE A 49 9.52 6.91 -3.12
C ILE A 49 10.94 7.18 -2.60
N THR A 50 11.09 8.29 -1.88
CA THR A 50 12.29 8.60 -1.10
C THR A 50 11.95 8.52 0.37
N ILE A 51 12.69 7.69 1.10
CA ILE A 51 12.48 7.49 2.55
C ILE A 51 13.50 8.33 3.31
N VAL A 52 13.02 9.11 4.28
CA VAL A 52 13.84 9.79 5.29
C VAL A 52 13.87 8.90 6.52
N ALA A 53 15.06 8.46 6.91
CA ALA A 53 15.30 7.67 8.11
C ALA A 53 15.82 8.58 9.22
N ASP A 54 15.02 8.76 10.27
CA ASP A 54 15.38 9.57 11.43
C ASP A 54 16.46 8.93 12.31
N THR A 55 17.02 9.71 13.23
CA THR A 55 18.01 9.21 14.18
C THR A 55 17.50 8.04 15.00
N ALA A 56 16.23 8.05 15.43
CA ALA A 56 15.66 6.98 16.25
C ALA A 56 15.58 5.64 15.51
N PHE A 57 15.07 5.64 14.28
CA PHE A 57 15.01 4.47 13.41
C PHE A 57 16.41 3.93 13.13
N ARG A 58 17.35 4.81 12.77
CA ARG A 58 18.72 4.40 12.49
C ARG A 58 19.41 3.79 13.71
N ASN A 59 19.17 4.35 14.89
CA ASN A 59 19.72 3.79 16.13
C ASN A 59 19.14 2.41 16.44
N ALA A 60 17.83 2.21 16.23
CA ALA A 60 17.19 0.90 16.37
C ALA A 60 17.74 -0.11 15.35
N GLN A 61 17.88 0.30 14.10
CA GLN A 61 18.41 -0.53 13.02
C GLN A 61 19.90 -0.85 13.18
N ALA A 62 20.71 0.07 13.72
CA ALA A 62 22.12 -0.19 13.97
C ALA A 62 22.36 -1.38 14.93
N ALA A 63 21.41 -1.64 15.82
CA ALA A 63 21.46 -2.79 16.73
C ALA A 63 21.17 -4.14 16.04
N THR A 64 20.58 -4.15 14.85
CA THR A 64 20.25 -5.38 14.11
C THR A 64 21.39 -5.84 13.20
N GLY A 65 22.25 -4.91 12.77
CA GLY A 65 23.32 -5.18 11.79
C GLY A 65 22.82 -5.38 10.36
N TYR A 66 21.55 -5.06 10.07
CA TYR A 66 20.99 -5.14 8.73
C TYR A 66 21.50 -4.03 7.83
N ASP A 67 21.64 -4.32 6.53
CA ASP A 67 21.88 -3.29 5.53
C ASP A 67 20.63 -2.40 5.41
N GLN A 68 20.79 -1.09 5.67
CA GLN A 68 19.68 -0.14 5.71
C GLN A 68 18.95 -0.06 4.38
N HIS A 69 19.70 0.02 3.27
CA HIS A 69 19.10 0.17 1.95
C HIS A 69 18.29 -1.07 1.58
N LEU A 70 18.84 -2.26 1.84
CA LEU A 70 18.19 -3.54 1.61
C LEU A 70 16.94 -3.72 2.46
N TYR A 71 16.98 -3.31 3.73
CA TYR A 71 15.82 -3.31 4.61
C TYR A 71 14.73 -2.39 4.05
N LEU A 72 15.06 -1.14 3.71
CA LEU A 72 14.09 -0.19 3.18
C LEU A 72 13.54 -0.60 1.80
N GLN A 73 14.35 -1.25 0.98
CA GLN A 73 13.89 -1.83 -0.27
C GLN A 73 12.89 -2.97 -0.02
N THR A 74 13.21 -3.87 0.90
CA THR A 74 12.29 -4.95 1.33
C THR A 74 11.00 -4.38 1.89
N PHE A 75 11.07 -3.31 2.69
CA PHE A 75 9.91 -2.61 3.23
C PHE A 75 8.98 -2.10 2.11
N VAL A 76 9.55 -1.49 1.06
CA VAL A 76 8.80 -1.00 -0.10
C VAL A 76 8.18 -2.13 -0.92
N ASP A 77 8.97 -3.16 -1.21
CA ASP A 77 8.50 -4.33 -1.96
C ASP A 77 7.39 -5.08 -1.24
N THR A 78 7.42 -5.12 0.09
CA THR A 78 6.39 -5.77 0.92
C THR A 78 5.07 -5.03 0.85
N PHE A 79 5.06 -3.70 1.05
CA PHE A 79 3.79 -2.98 0.97
C PHE A 79 3.22 -2.99 -0.45
N ASN A 80 4.05 -3.09 -1.50
CA ASN A 80 3.57 -3.23 -2.89
C ASN A 80 2.71 -4.50 -3.09
N LEU A 81 2.86 -5.53 -2.26
CA LEU A 81 2.01 -6.73 -2.32
C LEU A 81 0.55 -6.43 -1.99
N TYR A 82 0.29 -5.50 -1.07
CA TYR A 82 -1.07 -5.15 -0.64
C TYR A 82 -1.85 -4.45 -1.75
N PHE A 83 -1.18 -3.69 -2.60
CA PHE A 83 -1.80 -2.99 -3.73
C PHE A 83 -2.11 -3.90 -4.91
N ALA A 84 -1.61 -5.14 -4.93
CA ALA A 84 -1.72 -6.02 -6.08
C ALA A 84 -3.18 -6.32 -6.47
N GLU A 85 -4.09 -6.45 -5.48
CA GLU A 85 -5.51 -6.70 -5.73
C GLU A 85 -6.30 -5.48 -6.24
N LEU A 86 -5.73 -4.27 -6.22
CA LEU A 86 -6.43 -3.10 -6.75
C LEU A 86 -6.50 -3.18 -8.29
N ARG A 87 -7.65 -2.83 -8.85
CA ARG A 87 -7.86 -2.85 -10.29
C ARG A 87 -6.96 -1.79 -10.95
N CYS A 88 -6.34 -2.10 -12.08
CA CYS A 88 -5.35 -1.20 -12.69
C CYS A 88 -4.17 -0.83 -11.75
N SER A 89 -3.83 -1.65 -10.74
CA SER A 89 -2.71 -1.45 -9.79
C SER A 89 -1.31 -1.57 -10.42
N ASN A 90 -1.16 -1.08 -11.65
CA ASN A 90 0.13 -0.85 -12.27
C ASN A 90 0.96 0.21 -11.52
N VAL A 91 0.40 0.83 -10.49
CA VAL A 91 1.10 1.69 -9.54
C VAL A 91 2.03 0.83 -8.69
N LYS A 92 3.31 0.88 -9.02
CA LYS A 92 4.39 0.26 -8.24
C LYS A 92 5.27 1.35 -7.67
N LEU A 93 5.43 1.35 -6.35
CA LEU A 93 6.40 2.23 -5.73
C LEU A 93 7.80 1.61 -5.85
N VAL A 94 8.78 2.44 -6.16
CA VAL A 94 10.19 2.05 -6.29
C VAL A 94 10.99 2.93 -5.34
N LEU A 95 11.80 2.33 -4.48
CA LEU A 95 12.74 3.06 -3.64
C LEU A 95 13.79 3.73 -4.55
N ILE A 96 13.75 5.05 -4.66
CA ILE A 96 14.69 5.82 -5.48
C ILE A 96 15.73 6.57 -4.65
N GLY A 97 15.55 6.62 -3.33
CA GLY A 97 16.50 7.28 -2.44
C GLY A 97 16.22 7.02 -0.96
N VAL A 98 17.30 7.00 -0.19
CA VAL A 98 17.30 6.97 1.27
C VAL A 98 18.04 8.20 1.76
N VAL A 99 17.41 8.97 2.64
CA VAL A 99 17.97 10.18 3.23
C VAL A 99 18.05 9.99 4.72
N ASN A 100 19.26 10.09 5.24
CA ASN A 100 19.56 9.94 6.65
C ASN A 100 19.53 11.35 7.29
N SER A 101 18.46 11.71 8.00
CA SER A 101 18.34 13.04 8.61
C SER A 101 19.28 13.23 9.80
N THR A 102 19.60 14.47 10.12
CA THR A 102 20.35 14.80 11.33
C THR A 102 19.39 15.22 12.44
N ALA A 103 19.85 15.19 13.70
CA ALA A 103 19.08 15.75 14.82
C ALA A 103 18.74 17.25 14.61
N GLY A 104 19.59 17.97 13.86
CA GLY A 104 19.32 19.35 13.47
C GLY A 104 18.15 19.45 12.51
N ASP A 105 18.10 18.60 11.48
CA ASP A 105 16.96 18.52 10.55
C ASP A 105 15.68 18.12 11.28
N GLU A 106 15.77 17.07 12.10
CA GLU A 106 14.65 16.52 12.89
C GLU A 106 14.03 17.57 13.80
N SER A 107 14.84 18.44 14.43
CA SER A 107 14.31 19.54 15.26
C SER A 107 13.40 20.53 14.51
N ILE A 108 13.45 20.55 13.17
CA ILE A 108 12.60 21.40 12.33
C ILE A 108 11.21 20.79 12.16
N PHE A 109 11.12 19.47 12.05
CA PHE A 109 9.86 18.79 11.72
C PHE A 109 9.30 17.90 12.82
N GLU A 110 10.10 17.36 13.72
CA GLU A 110 9.64 16.46 14.77
C GLU A 110 9.10 17.23 15.97
N ILE A 111 7.79 17.09 16.22
CA ILE A 111 7.14 17.71 17.37
C ILE A 111 6.72 16.63 18.34
N PHE A 112 7.29 16.68 19.54
CA PHE A 112 6.96 15.75 20.61
C PHE A 112 5.96 16.35 21.60
N LYS A 113 5.01 15.51 22.03
CA LYS A 113 4.09 15.83 23.12
C LYS A 113 4.06 14.70 24.14
N ASN A 114 3.69 15.04 25.37
CA ASN A 114 3.44 14.06 26.41
C ASN A 114 1.97 13.64 26.38
N THR A 115 1.71 12.36 26.56
CA THR A 115 0.35 11.81 26.71
C THR A 115 0.27 11.02 28.00
N THR A 116 -0.91 10.98 28.62
CA THR A 116 -1.18 10.11 29.78
C THR A 116 -1.34 8.65 29.37
N ARG A 117 -1.45 8.36 28.06
CA ARG A 117 -1.67 7.01 27.52
C ARG A 117 -0.40 6.26 27.11
N SER A 118 0.76 6.93 27.12
CA SER A 118 2.05 6.27 26.89
C SER A 118 3.09 6.79 27.87
N SER A 119 4.00 5.92 28.29
CA SER A 119 5.15 6.32 29.09
C SER A 119 6.18 7.00 28.19
N GLY A 120 6.24 8.34 28.22
CA GLY A 120 7.27 9.11 27.53
C GLY A 120 6.76 10.08 26.47
N LYS A 121 7.70 10.74 25.79
CA LYS A 121 7.43 11.66 24.68
C LYS A 121 7.08 10.87 23.43
N THR A 122 5.95 11.17 22.80
CA THR A 122 5.54 10.59 21.51
C THR A 122 5.51 11.68 20.45
N LEU A 123 5.75 11.28 19.21
CA LEU A 123 5.72 12.18 18.06
C LEU A 123 4.26 12.54 17.73
N ASP A 124 3.96 13.84 17.66
CA ASP A 124 2.66 14.35 17.24
C ASP A 124 2.53 14.20 15.72
N ALA A 125 1.62 13.33 15.28
CA ALA A 125 1.51 12.97 13.87
C ALA A 125 1.17 14.18 12.96
N HIS A 126 0.22 15.02 13.37
CA HIS A 126 -0.29 16.11 12.53
C HIS A 126 0.67 17.29 12.42
N LEU A 127 1.23 17.72 13.56
CA LEU A 127 2.21 18.81 13.58
C LEU A 127 3.49 18.37 12.86
N THR A 128 3.94 17.14 13.09
CA THR A 128 5.13 16.62 12.42
C THR A 128 4.93 16.50 10.92
N LEU A 129 3.79 15.97 10.47
CA LEU A 129 3.47 15.90 9.04
C LEU A 129 3.45 17.29 8.37
N GLY A 130 2.88 18.29 9.04
CA GLY A 130 2.80 19.66 8.55
C GLY A 130 4.17 20.32 8.38
N LEU A 131 5.07 20.14 9.34
CA LEU A 131 6.42 20.69 9.28
C LEU A 131 7.33 19.88 8.35
N PHE A 132 7.21 18.55 8.36
CA PHE A 132 7.92 17.68 7.43
C PHE A 132 7.56 18.00 5.98
N ARG A 133 6.29 18.35 5.71
CA ARG A 133 5.87 18.88 4.41
C ARG A 133 6.68 20.09 4.00
N GLU A 134 6.76 21.11 4.85
CA GLU A 134 7.49 22.34 4.51
C GLU A 134 8.99 22.07 4.33
N TRP A 135 9.59 21.29 5.22
CA TRP A 135 10.99 20.89 5.12
C TRP A 135 11.26 20.13 3.82
N ALA A 136 10.48 19.07 3.51
CA ALA A 136 10.67 18.23 2.33
C ALA A 136 10.49 18.99 1.02
N ASN A 137 9.55 19.94 0.94
CA ASN A 137 9.38 20.76 -0.26
C ASN A 137 10.53 21.74 -0.51
N ASN A 138 11.37 22.01 0.49
CA ASN A 138 12.56 22.85 0.37
C ASN A 138 13.83 22.06 0.06
N GLN A 139 13.77 20.72 0.02
CA GLN A 139 14.94 19.89 -0.29
C GLN A 139 14.98 19.48 -1.75
N SER A 140 16.07 19.81 -2.42
CA SER A 140 16.28 19.53 -3.85
C SER A 140 16.36 18.03 -4.16
N PHE A 141 16.78 17.19 -3.22
CA PHE A 141 16.87 15.74 -3.43
C PHE A 141 15.50 15.05 -3.54
N PHE A 142 14.40 15.72 -3.17
CA PHE A 142 13.05 15.22 -3.45
C PHE A 142 12.50 15.64 -4.81
N ASN A 143 13.29 16.32 -5.66
CA ASN A 143 12.83 16.81 -6.95
C ASN A 143 12.29 15.70 -7.84
N ASN A 144 12.88 14.51 -7.77
CA ASN A 144 12.47 13.35 -8.57
C ASN A 144 11.56 12.38 -7.82
N SER A 145 11.18 12.68 -6.58
CA SER A 145 10.31 11.81 -5.78
C SER A 145 8.84 12.15 -5.99
N ASP A 146 8.05 11.11 -6.19
CA ASP A 146 6.59 11.14 -6.21
C ASP A 146 6.03 11.10 -4.80
N VAL A 147 6.73 10.43 -3.88
CA VAL A 147 6.41 10.34 -2.46
C VAL A 147 7.67 10.62 -1.63
N ALA A 148 7.49 11.42 -0.57
CA ALA A 148 8.49 11.60 0.48
C ALA A 148 7.94 11.01 1.79
N TYR A 149 8.64 10.01 2.34
CA TYR A 149 8.14 9.25 3.49
C TYR A 149 9.10 9.39 4.67
N LEU A 150 8.64 9.90 5.81
CA LEU A 150 9.40 9.91 7.06
C LEU A 150 9.19 8.59 7.80
N LEU A 151 10.25 7.81 7.95
CA LEU A 151 10.28 6.59 8.74
C LEU A 151 10.97 6.88 10.07
N THR A 152 10.23 6.70 11.17
CA THR A 152 10.68 7.04 12.52
C THR A 152 10.74 5.85 13.46
N GLY A 153 11.76 5.81 14.32
CA GLY A 153 11.81 4.87 15.44
C GLY A 153 10.94 5.29 16.63
N HIS A 154 10.37 6.50 16.60
CA HIS A 154 9.52 7.01 17.66
C HIS A 154 8.10 6.47 17.57
N GLN A 155 7.46 6.30 18.72
CA GLN A 155 6.02 6.09 18.77
C GLN A 155 5.30 7.36 18.31
N VAL A 156 4.46 7.19 17.28
CA VAL A 156 3.59 8.25 16.75
C VAL A 156 2.24 8.18 17.47
N PHE A 157 1.64 9.33 17.78
CA PHE A 157 0.36 9.42 18.45
C PHE A 157 -0.51 10.57 17.91
N ASP A 158 -1.84 10.38 17.94
CA ASP A 158 -2.81 11.44 17.64
C ASP A 158 -3.21 12.22 18.89
N PHE A 159 -2.93 13.51 18.89
CA PHE A 159 -3.34 14.43 19.96
C PHE A 159 -4.62 15.20 19.65
N LEU A 160 -5.19 15.07 18.44
CA LEU A 160 -6.41 15.78 18.03
C LEU A 160 -7.70 15.05 18.45
N LEU A 161 -7.61 13.84 19.03
CA LEU A 161 -8.77 13.05 19.50
C LEU A 161 -9.87 12.84 18.44
N ALA A 162 -9.58 13.13 17.17
CA ALA A 162 -10.56 13.05 16.07
C ALA A 162 -10.93 11.59 15.80
N TYR A 163 -9.97 10.69 16.03
CA TYR A 163 -10.18 9.25 16.01
C TYR A 163 -9.87 8.68 17.39
N ARG A 164 -10.81 7.92 17.97
CA ARG A 164 -10.65 7.27 19.29
C ARG A 164 -9.56 6.17 19.31
N LEU A 165 -8.76 6.04 18.26
CA LEU A 165 -7.77 5.00 18.01
C LEU A 165 -6.36 5.59 17.99
N VAL A 166 -5.38 4.78 18.38
CA VAL A 166 -3.96 5.15 18.41
C VAL A 166 -3.48 5.31 16.96
N MET A 167 -3.37 6.54 16.45
CA MET A 167 -2.76 6.77 15.13
C MET A 167 -1.26 6.55 15.23
N LYS A 168 -0.72 5.58 14.49
CA LYS A 168 0.74 5.34 14.40
C LYS A 168 1.40 5.92 13.15
N ALA A 169 0.62 6.61 12.32
CA ALA A 169 1.06 7.18 11.05
C ALA A 169 0.12 8.30 10.59
N ALA A 170 0.59 9.11 9.63
CA ALA A 170 -0.22 10.16 9.03
C ALA A 170 0.23 10.50 7.60
N SER A 171 -0.72 10.88 6.77
CA SER A 171 -0.50 11.43 5.43
C SER A 171 -1.64 12.35 5.00
N TYR A 172 -1.44 13.05 3.89
CA TYR A 172 -2.52 13.82 3.26
C TYR A 172 -3.31 12.95 2.29
N ALA A 173 -4.64 13.02 2.33
CA ALA A 173 -5.47 12.44 1.29
C ALA A 173 -5.18 13.12 -0.07
N TYR A 174 -5.11 12.34 -1.15
CA TYR A 174 -4.84 12.83 -2.51
C TYR A 174 -3.56 13.69 -2.62
N GLY A 175 -2.56 13.38 -1.79
CA GLY A 175 -1.37 14.21 -1.67
C GLY A 175 -0.37 14.06 -2.83
N VAL A 176 -0.40 12.94 -3.56
CA VAL A 176 0.49 12.73 -4.72
C VAL A 176 0.39 13.87 -5.73
N CYS A 177 1.47 14.13 -6.45
CA CYS A 177 1.54 15.21 -7.45
C CYS A 177 1.31 16.63 -6.93
N SER A 178 1.50 16.85 -5.63
CA SER A 178 1.40 18.16 -5.02
C SER A 178 2.47 18.37 -3.96
N ARG A 179 2.49 19.55 -3.33
CA ARG A 179 3.32 19.79 -2.14
C ARG A 179 2.92 18.93 -0.95
N ARG A 180 1.78 18.23 -1.00
CA ARG A 180 1.26 17.35 0.07
C ARG A 180 1.66 15.87 -0.09
N ARG A 181 2.61 15.57 -0.98
CA ARG A 181 3.12 14.20 -1.27
C ARG A 181 3.95 13.55 -0.14
N VAL A 182 3.64 13.89 1.11
CA VAL A 182 4.36 13.44 2.29
C VAL A 182 3.50 12.50 3.14
N ALA A 183 4.17 11.53 3.74
CA ALA A 183 3.63 10.64 4.75
C ALA A 183 4.67 10.39 5.85
N LEU A 184 4.22 9.93 7.01
CA LEU A 184 5.09 9.47 8.08
C LEU A 184 4.52 8.22 8.75
N GLY A 185 5.40 7.36 9.24
CA GLY A 185 5.03 6.17 10.01
C GLY A 185 6.18 5.64 10.86
N SER A 186 5.83 4.89 11.90
CA SER A 186 6.78 4.26 12.80
C SER A 186 7.19 2.87 12.32
N ASP A 187 8.47 2.52 12.46
CA ASP A 187 9.00 1.17 12.25
C ASP A 187 10.12 0.89 13.26
N ASP A 188 10.21 -0.36 13.71
CA ASP A 188 11.20 -0.79 14.71
C ASP A 188 12.59 -1.09 14.13
N GLY A 189 12.79 -0.96 12.81
CA GLY A 189 14.05 -1.21 12.12
C GLY A 189 14.46 -2.69 12.09
N ARG A 190 13.58 -3.58 12.54
CA ARG A 190 13.90 -4.98 12.81
C ARG A 190 12.91 -5.95 12.18
N THR A 191 11.61 -5.69 12.30
CA THR A 191 10.56 -6.66 11.93
C THR A 191 9.65 -6.20 10.81
N PHE A 192 9.94 -5.07 10.17
CA PHE A 192 9.06 -4.43 9.20
C PHE A 192 7.68 -4.07 9.80
N SER A 193 7.66 -3.73 11.10
CA SER A 193 6.45 -3.41 11.87
C SER A 193 5.65 -2.23 11.30
N GLY A 194 6.30 -1.34 10.55
CA GLY A 194 5.70 -0.18 9.91
C GLY A 194 5.04 -0.44 8.55
N VAL A 195 5.11 -1.65 7.99
CA VAL A 195 4.58 -1.96 6.65
C VAL A 195 3.08 -1.66 6.56
N ALA A 196 2.29 -2.15 7.51
CA ALA A 196 0.84 -1.91 7.53
C ALA A 196 0.50 -0.41 7.52
N ALA A 197 1.24 0.36 8.33
CA ALA A 197 1.10 1.80 8.42
C ALA A 197 1.46 2.48 7.09
N ALA A 198 2.56 2.06 6.45
CA ALA A 198 2.95 2.57 5.15
C ALA A 198 1.90 2.28 4.07
N VAL A 199 1.38 1.04 3.99
CA VAL A 199 0.29 0.69 3.04
C VAL A 199 -0.87 1.68 3.18
N GLN A 200 -1.37 1.87 4.40
CA GLN A 200 -2.50 2.76 4.69
C GLN A 200 -2.22 4.21 4.29
N GLN A 201 -1.04 4.73 4.64
CA GLN A 201 -0.70 6.12 4.34
C GLN A 201 -0.45 6.37 2.85
N ILE A 202 0.15 5.41 2.15
CA ILE A 202 0.35 5.48 0.70
C ILE A 202 -0.99 5.36 -0.03
N ALA A 203 -1.89 4.48 0.42
CA ALA A 203 -3.24 4.36 -0.12
C ALA A 203 -4.02 5.68 0.06
N ASN A 204 -3.97 6.28 1.24
CA ASN A 204 -4.58 7.59 1.49
C ASN A 204 -3.96 8.69 0.61
N LEU A 205 -2.63 8.72 0.44
CA LEU A 205 -1.94 9.64 -0.48
C LEU A 205 -2.42 9.51 -1.92
N LEU A 206 -2.71 8.27 -2.35
CA LEU A 206 -3.21 7.95 -3.66
C LEU A 206 -4.70 8.28 -3.85
N GLY A 207 -5.43 8.49 -2.75
CA GLY A 207 -6.85 8.83 -2.78
C GLY A 207 -7.79 7.66 -2.48
N VAL A 208 -7.26 6.56 -1.93
CA VAL A 208 -8.08 5.48 -1.38
C VAL A 208 -8.71 5.94 -0.07
N GLU A 209 -10.02 5.81 0.04
CA GLU A 209 -10.77 6.25 1.21
C GLU A 209 -10.66 5.26 2.39
N TRP A 210 -10.83 5.82 3.60
CA TRP A 210 -10.87 5.06 4.84
C TRP A 210 -12.20 4.30 4.98
N ASP A 211 -12.15 3.14 5.64
CA ASP A 211 -13.35 2.38 6.03
C ASP A 211 -13.95 3.01 7.30
N ASP A 212 -14.44 4.24 7.21
CA ASP A 212 -14.96 5.01 8.35
C ASP A 212 -16.48 5.16 8.35
N LYS A 213 -17.16 4.47 7.43
CA LYS A 213 -18.63 4.49 7.34
C LYS A 213 -19.23 3.90 8.61
N ARG A 214 -20.31 4.52 9.12
CA ARG A 214 -20.91 4.12 10.40
C ARG A 214 -21.77 2.85 10.31
N ASN A 215 -22.50 2.69 9.22
CA ASN A 215 -23.57 1.69 9.08
C ASN A 215 -23.50 0.93 7.74
N GLU A 216 -22.33 0.85 7.13
CA GLU A 216 -22.13 0.12 5.86
C GLU A 216 -21.20 -1.05 6.10
N GLN A 217 -21.78 -2.26 6.19
CA GLN A 217 -21.04 -3.48 6.48
C GLN A 217 -19.95 -3.72 5.43
N GLY A 218 -18.75 -4.05 5.92
CA GLY A 218 -17.55 -4.22 5.10
C GLY A 218 -16.76 -2.94 4.89
N CYS A 219 -17.27 -1.77 5.33
CA CYS A 219 -16.64 -0.47 5.16
C CYS A 219 -16.62 0.35 6.45
N THR A 220 -16.72 -0.33 7.60
CA THR A 220 -16.62 0.28 8.93
C THR A 220 -15.26 -0.01 9.56
N PRO A 221 -14.84 0.76 10.59
CA PRO A 221 -13.56 0.50 11.27
C PRO A 221 -13.49 -0.87 11.95
N LYS A 222 -14.65 -1.51 12.19
CA LYS A 222 -14.76 -2.82 12.85
C LYS A 222 -14.60 -3.99 11.88
N ASP A 223 -14.79 -3.76 10.58
CA ASP A 223 -14.69 -4.82 9.58
C ASP A 223 -13.23 -5.26 9.38
N GLY A 224 -12.26 -4.39 9.71
CA GLY A 224 -10.89 -4.78 9.94
C GLY A 224 -10.06 -5.00 8.68
N HIS A 225 -10.46 -4.38 7.57
CA HIS A 225 -9.68 -4.27 6.34
C HIS A 225 -8.52 -3.28 6.47
N VAL A 226 -7.63 -3.24 5.47
CA VAL A 226 -6.42 -2.39 5.47
C VAL A 226 -6.72 -0.94 5.87
N MET A 227 -7.80 -0.36 5.36
CA MET A 227 -8.17 1.04 5.59
C MET A 227 -9.13 1.23 6.78
N SER A 228 -9.28 0.22 7.65
CA SER A 228 -10.15 0.30 8.84
C SER A 228 -9.45 0.83 10.10
N ARG A 229 -8.12 0.83 10.13
CA ARG A 229 -7.31 1.32 11.26
C ARG A 229 -6.12 2.13 10.77
N ASN A 230 -5.73 3.17 11.50
CA ASN A 230 -4.62 4.02 11.12
C ASN A 230 -3.31 3.62 11.84
N GLY A 231 -2.38 3.05 11.07
CA GLY A 231 -1.04 2.71 11.48
C GLY A 231 -0.92 1.36 12.18
N GLU A 232 -1.97 0.55 12.18
CA GLU A 232 -2.01 -0.73 12.87
C GLU A 232 -2.18 -1.90 11.89
N ARG A 233 -1.78 -3.08 12.35
CA ARG A 233 -2.18 -4.33 11.72
C ARG A 233 -3.70 -4.48 11.72
N THR A 234 -4.19 -5.16 10.70
CA THR A 234 -5.61 -5.31 10.39
C THR A 234 -5.94 -6.80 10.34
N GLN A 235 -7.19 -7.16 10.65
CA GLN A 235 -7.62 -8.55 10.62
C GLN A 235 -7.57 -9.13 9.21
N TYR A 236 -7.91 -8.30 8.22
CA TYR A 236 -7.88 -8.64 6.81
C TYR A 236 -6.90 -7.69 6.11
N PRO A 237 -5.73 -8.18 5.66
CA PRO A 237 -4.71 -7.39 4.96
C PRO A 237 -5.07 -7.17 3.48
N THR A 238 -6.36 -7.02 3.20
CA THR A 238 -6.92 -6.69 1.89
C THR A 238 -7.74 -5.40 1.98
N PHE A 239 -7.79 -4.65 0.89
CA PHE A 239 -8.68 -3.50 0.78
C PHE A 239 -10.14 -3.95 0.79
N SER A 240 -10.98 -3.21 1.51
CA SER A 240 -12.43 -3.42 1.51
C SER A 240 -13.03 -3.16 0.14
N LYS A 241 -14.31 -3.49 -0.02
CA LYS A 241 -15.07 -3.13 -1.21
C LYS A 241 -15.10 -1.60 -1.41
N CYS A 242 -15.34 -0.81 -0.36
CA CYS A 242 -15.42 0.65 -0.48
C CYS A 242 -14.06 1.29 -0.80
N SER A 243 -12.96 0.80 -0.21
CA SER A 243 -11.63 1.26 -0.58
C SER A 243 -11.32 0.95 -2.05
N LYS A 244 -11.68 -0.25 -2.54
CA LYS A 244 -11.54 -0.63 -3.95
C LYS A 244 -12.38 0.26 -4.87
N GLU A 245 -13.62 0.58 -4.50
CA GLU A 245 -14.48 1.51 -5.25
C GLU A 245 -13.90 2.93 -5.32
N SER A 246 -13.40 3.47 -4.21
CA SER A 246 -12.76 4.80 -4.20
C SER A 246 -11.49 4.86 -5.08
N TRP A 247 -10.75 3.75 -5.14
CA TRP A 247 -9.60 3.60 -6.03
C TRP A 247 -10.00 3.58 -7.51
N ASP A 248 -11.08 2.86 -7.83
CA ASP A 248 -11.64 2.78 -9.17
C ASP A 248 -12.12 4.17 -9.64
N ASP A 249 -12.86 4.89 -8.79
CA ASP A 249 -13.28 6.27 -9.05
C ASP A 249 -12.07 7.19 -9.28
N ARG A 250 -11.05 7.10 -8.42
CA ARG A 250 -9.82 7.87 -8.56
C ARG A 250 -9.10 7.58 -9.88
N THR A 251 -9.07 6.30 -10.29
CA THR A 251 -8.47 5.85 -11.54
C THR A 251 -9.21 6.46 -12.71
N LEU A 252 -10.55 6.40 -12.72
CA LEU A 252 -11.38 7.01 -13.76
C LEU A 252 -11.18 8.52 -13.85
N MET A 253 -11.11 9.22 -12.70
CA MET A 253 -10.84 10.67 -12.65
C MET A 253 -9.44 11.04 -13.16
N SER A 254 -8.50 10.10 -13.18
CA SER A 254 -7.15 10.34 -13.70
C SER A 254 -7.06 10.21 -15.23
N ILE A 255 -8.05 9.57 -15.86
CA ILE A 255 -8.05 9.33 -17.31
C ILE A 255 -8.08 10.67 -18.06
N GLY A 256 -7.18 10.82 -19.03
CA GLY A 256 -7.05 12.05 -19.82
C GLY A 256 -6.29 13.17 -19.10
N GLY A 257 -5.93 13.00 -17.83
CA GLY A 257 -4.96 13.83 -17.14
C GLY A 257 -3.55 13.61 -17.67
N SER A 258 -2.72 14.65 -17.65
CA SER A 258 -1.28 14.45 -17.88
C SER A 258 -0.66 13.74 -16.67
N PRO A 259 0.18 12.71 -16.88
CA PRO A 259 0.91 12.09 -15.79
C PRO A 259 1.77 13.11 -15.06
N CYS A 260 1.64 13.14 -13.75
CA CYS A 260 2.43 13.97 -12.86
C CYS A 260 3.50 13.18 -12.10
N TYR A 261 3.50 11.86 -12.27
CA TYR A 261 4.53 10.98 -11.74
C TYR A 261 5.83 11.20 -12.49
N LYS A 262 6.91 11.35 -11.72
CA LYS A 262 8.21 11.81 -12.21
C LYS A 262 9.11 10.66 -12.64
N LEU A 263 8.90 9.47 -12.07
CA LEU A 263 9.72 8.31 -12.36
C LEU A 263 9.39 7.74 -13.74
N ASN A 264 10.28 7.98 -14.69
CA ASN A 264 10.23 7.36 -16.01
C ASN A 264 11.15 6.12 -16.00
N MET A 265 10.60 4.96 -15.66
CA MET A 265 11.35 3.70 -15.63
C MET A 265 10.83 2.75 -16.72
N SER A 266 11.75 2.24 -17.54
CA SER A 266 11.43 1.31 -18.63
C SER A 266 11.06 -0.09 -18.13
N SER A 267 11.52 -0.48 -16.94
CA SER A 267 11.05 -1.65 -16.17
C SER A 267 11.87 -1.75 -14.86
N PRO A 268 11.27 -2.03 -13.70
CA PRO A 268 12.02 -2.36 -12.49
C PRO A 268 12.57 -3.79 -12.59
N THR A 269 13.87 -3.90 -12.82
CA THR A 269 14.63 -5.16 -12.93
C THR A 269 15.06 -5.76 -11.60
N SER A 270 14.63 -5.20 -10.46
CA SER A 270 15.02 -5.75 -9.16
C SER A 270 14.11 -6.91 -8.78
N GLU A 271 14.75 -8.02 -8.41
CA GLU A 271 14.10 -9.18 -7.82
C GLU A 271 13.36 -8.73 -6.53
N ARG A 272 12.03 -8.92 -6.51
CA ARG A 272 11.19 -8.48 -5.39
C ARG A 272 11.63 -9.16 -4.10
N ARG A 273 11.89 -8.38 -3.07
CA ARG A 273 12.29 -8.89 -1.75
C ARG A 273 11.19 -8.70 -0.72
N THR A 274 10.92 -9.73 0.06
CA THR A 274 9.91 -9.72 1.12
C THR A 274 10.55 -10.18 2.43
N PRO A 275 9.93 -9.99 3.60
CA PRO A 275 10.43 -10.53 4.86
C PRO A 275 10.75 -12.03 4.77
N TYR A 276 9.94 -12.79 4.03
CA TYR A 276 10.20 -14.21 3.76
C TYR A 276 11.58 -14.46 3.13
N THR A 277 11.95 -13.73 2.08
CA THR A 277 13.26 -13.89 1.43
C THR A 277 14.38 -13.16 2.15
N PHE A 278 14.09 -12.03 2.80
CA PHE A 278 15.04 -11.25 3.60
C PHE A 278 15.59 -12.06 4.78
N PHE A 279 14.74 -12.82 5.47
CA PHE A 279 15.15 -13.69 6.58
C PHE A 279 15.59 -15.09 6.12
N ASN A 280 15.77 -15.32 4.81
CA ASN A 280 16.13 -16.61 4.21
C ASN A 280 15.21 -17.77 4.65
N CYS A 281 13.90 -17.49 4.75
CA CYS A 281 12.92 -18.47 5.21
C CYS A 281 12.60 -19.54 4.16
N THR A 282 13.15 -19.46 2.95
CA THR A 282 12.87 -20.37 1.83
C THR A 282 13.16 -21.84 2.15
N GLU A 283 14.36 -22.15 2.65
CA GLU A 283 14.71 -23.51 3.02
C GLU A 283 13.97 -24.02 4.28
N PRO A 284 13.89 -23.28 5.40
CA PRO A 284 13.24 -23.79 6.59
C PRO A 284 11.71 -23.94 6.44
N CYS A 285 11.07 -23.21 5.52
CA CYS A 285 9.64 -23.34 5.22
C CYS A 285 9.32 -24.23 4.00
N LYS A 286 10.33 -24.81 3.34
CA LYS A 286 10.19 -25.50 2.05
C LYS A 286 9.14 -26.62 2.02
N ASN A 287 9.05 -27.41 3.08
CA ASN A 287 8.09 -28.52 3.14
C ASN A 287 6.64 -28.02 3.18
N ILE A 288 6.40 -26.89 3.85
CA ILE A 288 5.07 -26.28 3.97
C ILE A 288 4.66 -25.65 2.64
N THR A 289 5.57 -24.93 1.98
CA THR A 289 5.30 -24.34 0.67
C THR A 289 5.17 -25.41 -0.41
N GLY A 290 5.98 -26.47 -0.38
CA GLY A 290 5.91 -27.59 -1.33
C GLY A 290 4.64 -28.43 -1.18
N GLU A 291 4.12 -28.60 0.03
CA GLU A 291 2.81 -29.23 0.25
C GLU A 291 1.69 -28.42 -0.42
N SER A 292 1.74 -27.08 -0.34
CA SER A 292 0.78 -26.20 -1.01
C SER A 292 0.80 -26.31 -2.54
N GLU A 293 1.97 -26.55 -3.14
CA GLU A 293 2.12 -26.81 -4.57
C GLU A 293 1.67 -28.23 -4.95
N SER A 294 1.90 -29.21 -4.09
CA SER A 294 1.58 -30.62 -4.35
C SER A 294 0.09 -30.97 -4.23
N ILE A 295 -0.67 -30.27 -3.37
CA ILE A 295 -2.14 -30.40 -3.26
C ILE A 295 -2.82 -30.05 -4.60
N VAL A 296 -2.15 -29.29 -5.48
CA VAL A 296 -2.64 -28.86 -6.79
C VAL A 296 -2.50 -29.93 -7.88
N LEU A 297 -1.57 -30.89 -7.74
CA LEU A 297 -1.37 -31.90 -8.80
C LEU A 297 -2.39 -33.04 -8.77
N ASN A 298 -3.13 -33.19 -7.68
CA ASN A 298 -4.17 -34.20 -7.54
C ASN A 298 -5.43 -33.55 -6.96
N VAL A 299 -6.35 -33.07 -7.80
CA VAL A 299 -7.83 -33.23 -7.68
C VAL A 299 -8.57 -32.27 -8.64
N PRO A 300 -9.55 -32.76 -9.44
CA PRO A 300 -10.48 -31.92 -10.19
C PRO A 300 -11.41 -31.13 -9.26
N SER A 301 -11.73 -29.90 -9.65
CA SER A 301 -12.59 -28.95 -8.94
C SER A 301 -14.00 -29.49 -8.65
N GLU A 302 -14.18 -30.23 -7.57
CA GLU A 302 -15.46 -30.40 -6.88
C GLU A 302 -15.21 -31.06 -5.51
N VAL A 303 -15.78 -30.45 -4.47
CA VAL A 303 -15.82 -30.93 -3.07
C VAL A 303 -14.53 -30.79 -2.26
N ARG A 304 -14.43 -29.70 -1.47
CA ARG A 304 -13.90 -29.75 -0.08
C ARG A 304 -14.62 -28.74 0.80
N VAL A 305 -15.76 -29.16 1.32
CA VAL A 305 -16.25 -28.78 2.65
C VAL A 305 -15.71 -29.88 3.58
N ASP A 306 -15.14 -29.54 4.73
CA ASP A 306 -14.59 -30.45 5.76
C ASP A 306 -13.14 -30.98 5.62
N SER A 307 -12.19 -30.08 5.43
CA SER A 307 -10.90 -30.21 6.11
C SER A 307 -10.62 -28.87 6.77
N GLU A 308 -10.32 -28.83 8.07
CA GLU A 308 -9.66 -27.68 8.68
C GLU A 308 -8.33 -27.52 7.92
N THR A 309 -8.35 -26.76 6.82
CA THR A 309 -7.16 -26.42 6.06
C THR A 309 -6.25 -25.71 7.04
N LEU A 310 -5.11 -26.33 7.38
CA LEU A 310 -4.08 -25.68 8.16
C LEU A 310 -3.84 -24.30 7.54
N ASP A 311 -4.04 -23.24 8.31
CA ASP A 311 -3.78 -21.89 7.84
C ASP A 311 -2.26 -21.72 7.75
N ILE A 312 -1.70 -22.00 6.58
CA ILE A 312 -0.26 -22.01 6.28
C ILE A 312 0.40 -20.73 6.81
N CYS A 313 -0.30 -19.61 6.74
CA CYS A 313 0.23 -18.32 7.15
C CYS A 313 0.33 -18.12 8.67
N LYS A 314 -0.26 -19.03 9.46
CA LYS A 314 -0.13 -19.07 10.92
C LYS A 314 0.94 -20.06 11.40
N ILE A 315 1.58 -20.79 10.49
CA ILE A 315 2.60 -21.78 10.84
C ILE A 315 3.94 -21.09 11.08
N ASP A 316 4.56 -21.38 12.22
CA ASP A 316 5.93 -20.99 12.53
C ASP A 316 6.93 -21.90 11.82
N CYS A 317 7.52 -21.41 10.74
CA CYS A 317 8.56 -22.15 10.01
C CYS A 317 9.87 -21.38 9.82
N CYS A 318 9.95 -20.13 10.29
CA CYS A 318 11.15 -19.31 10.12
C CYS A 318 11.73 -18.84 11.47
N PRO A 319 12.69 -19.59 12.06
CA PRO A 319 13.29 -19.23 13.34
C PRO A 319 13.98 -17.86 13.34
N ALA A 320 14.65 -17.49 12.25
CA ALA A 320 15.34 -16.21 12.13
C ALA A 320 14.37 -15.01 12.23
N TYR A 321 13.19 -15.14 11.62
CA TYR A 321 12.10 -14.18 11.72
C TYR A 321 11.49 -14.18 13.13
N ASN A 322 11.15 -15.35 13.68
CA ASN A 322 10.50 -15.48 14.99
C ASN A 322 11.36 -14.96 16.15
N ASN A 323 12.68 -15.13 16.05
CA ASN A 323 13.64 -14.60 17.03
C ASN A 323 13.58 -13.07 17.11
N GLN A 324 13.21 -12.39 16.03
CA GLN A 324 13.02 -10.93 16.05
C GLN A 324 11.80 -10.51 16.87
N PHE A 325 10.82 -11.38 17.10
CA PHE A 325 9.66 -11.03 17.93
C PHE A 325 9.80 -11.50 19.38
N HIS A 326 10.97 -12.01 19.77
CA HIS A 326 11.15 -12.71 21.06
C HIS A 326 10.09 -13.82 21.27
N GLY A 327 9.60 -14.43 20.19
CA GLY A 327 8.54 -15.45 20.21
C GLY A 327 7.13 -14.95 20.55
N ILE A 328 6.91 -13.62 20.58
CA ILE A 328 5.60 -13.01 20.88
C ILE A 328 4.66 -13.10 19.67
N GLU A 329 5.17 -12.79 18.47
CA GLU A 329 4.46 -13.06 17.22
C GLU A 329 4.94 -14.38 16.64
N LYS A 330 3.97 -15.18 16.22
CA LYS A 330 4.12 -16.52 15.67
C LYS A 330 3.34 -16.61 14.37
N GLY A 331 3.98 -17.03 13.30
CA GLY A 331 3.37 -17.24 11.99
C GLY A 331 4.35 -17.04 10.83
N ALA A 332 3.80 -17.15 9.63
CA ALA A 332 4.56 -16.93 8.41
C ALA A 332 4.94 -15.45 8.24
N PRO A 333 6.17 -15.16 7.77
CA PRO A 333 6.55 -13.81 7.39
C PRO A 333 5.78 -13.34 6.14
N ASP A 334 5.58 -12.03 6.02
CA ASP A 334 4.98 -11.44 4.82
C ASP A 334 5.75 -11.84 3.56
N GLY A 335 5.01 -12.20 2.51
CA GLY A 335 5.52 -12.66 1.22
C GLY A 335 5.86 -14.15 1.14
N MET A 336 5.60 -14.94 2.19
CA MET A 336 5.69 -16.41 2.10
C MET A 336 4.59 -16.95 1.18
N PRO A 337 4.90 -17.80 0.19
CA PRO A 337 3.88 -18.44 -0.64
C PRO A 337 2.94 -19.33 0.20
N CYS A 338 1.64 -19.22 -0.04
CA CYS A 338 0.63 -20.05 0.62
C CYS A 338 -0.33 -20.75 -0.37
N GLY A 339 -0.13 -20.53 -1.67
CA GLY A 339 -0.89 -21.16 -2.75
C GLY A 339 -0.52 -20.57 -4.12
N PRO A 340 -1.12 -21.07 -5.22
CA PRO A 340 -0.91 -20.53 -6.56
C PRO A 340 -1.34 -19.06 -6.61
N LEU A 341 -0.42 -18.16 -6.97
CA LEU A 341 -0.68 -16.71 -6.99
C LEU A 341 -1.17 -16.18 -5.64
N GLN A 342 -0.71 -16.76 -4.53
CA GLN A 342 -1.09 -16.35 -3.19
C GLN A 342 0.12 -16.24 -2.26
N VAL A 343 0.09 -15.24 -1.38
CA VAL A 343 1.13 -15.02 -0.37
C VAL A 343 0.52 -14.70 0.98
N CYS A 344 1.27 -14.98 2.04
CA CYS A 344 0.94 -14.53 3.38
C CYS A 344 1.21 -13.03 3.51
N LEU A 345 0.22 -12.29 3.99
CA LEU A 345 0.37 -10.93 4.52
C LEU A 345 -0.28 -10.92 5.90
N GLN A 346 0.38 -10.37 6.92
CA GLN A 346 -0.10 -10.36 8.30
C GLN A 346 -0.72 -11.70 8.75
N GLN A 347 -0.09 -12.81 8.36
CA GLN A 347 -0.52 -14.17 8.69
C GLN A 347 -1.87 -14.60 8.07
N VAL A 348 -2.30 -13.94 7.00
CA VAL A 348 -3.47 -14.29 6.20
C VAL A 348 -3.03 -14.58 4.77
N CYS A 349 -3.52 -15.68 4.20
CA CYS A 349 -3.26 -16.01 2.80
C CYS A 349 -4.13 -15.15 1.88
N VAL A 350 -3.50 -14.35 1.01
CA VAL A 350 -4.19 -13.41 0.11
C VAL A 350 -3.78 -13.63 -1.34
N ASN A 351 -4.63 -13.21 -2.27
CA ASN A 351 -4.35 -13.33 -3.70
C ASN A 351 -3.39 -12.22 -4.15
N VAL A 352 -2.42 -12.59 -4.97
CA VAL A 352 -1.52 -11.67 -5.66
C VAL A 352 -1.65 -11.97 -7.16
N PRO A 353 -2.35 -11.13 -7.94
CA PRO A 353 -2.52 -11.38 -9.36
C PRO A 353 -1.16 -11.56 -10.04
N GLU A 354 -1.14 -12.49 -11.00
CA GLU A 354 0.03 -12.79 -11.81
C GLU A 354 0.59 -11.47 -12.36
N GLN A 355 1.84 -11.16 -12.03
CA GLN A 355 2.55 -10.16 -12.82
C GLN A 355 2.56 -10.72 -14.23
N ARG A 356 1.72 -10.22 -15.15
CA ARG A 356 1.87 -10.48 -16.58
C ARG A 356 3.34 -10.25 -16.88
N SER A 357 4.07 -11.35 -17.02
CA SER A 357 5.49 -11.34 -17.29
C SER A 357 5.66 -10.45 -18.51
N GLU A 358 6.54 -9.46 -18.40
CA GLU A 358 7.05 -8.75 -19.56
C GLU A 358 7.82 -9.78 -20.38
N VAL A 359 7.07 -10.56 -21.16
CA VAL A 359 7.62 -11.26 -22.30
C VAL A 359 8.04 -10.14 -23.22
N SER A 360 9.31 -9.78 -23.12
CA SER A 360 10.03 -9.08 -24.17
C SER A 360 9.89 -9.96 -25.40
N THR A 361 8.85 -9.72 -26.21
CA THR A 361 8.82 -10.18 -27.57
C THR A 361 9.86 -9.38 -28.31
N VAL A 362 11.12 -9.79 -28.14
CA VAL A 362 12.17 -9.49 -29.12
C VAL A 362 11.61 -10.01 -30.43
N PRO A 363 11.40 -9.15 -31.45
CA PRO A 363 11.08 -9.65 -32.77
C PRO A 363 12.32 -10.44 -33.20
N THR A 364 12.21 -11.77 -33.23
CA THR A 364 13.12 -12.58 -34.01
C THR A 364 12.96 -12.12 -35.44
N GLY A 365 13.93 -11.33 -35.91
CA GLY A 365 14.10 -11.02 -37.32
C GLY A 365 14.16 -12.35 -38.07
N GLY A 366 13.12 -12.60 -38.87
CA GLY A 366 13.16 -13.61 -39.90
C GLY A 366 13.81 -12.98 -41.11
N ASP A 367 15.07 -13.34 -41.36
CA ASP A 367 15.67 -13.23 -42.67
C ASP A 367 14.81 -14.00 -43.69
N LYS A 368 14.32 -13.29 -44.71
CA LYS A 368 14.34 -13.70 -46.12
C LYS A 368 13.93 -12.58 -47.05
#